data_AF-A0A924D2T2-F1
#
_entry.id   AF-A0A924D2T2-F1
#
_cell.length_a   1.000
_cell.length_b   1.000
_cell.length_c   1.000
_cell.angle_alpha   90.00
_cell.angle_beta   90.00
_cell.angle_gamma   90.00
#
_symmetry.space_group_name_H-M   'P 1'
#
loop_
_entity.id
_entity.type
_entity.pdbx_description
1 polymer ?
#
loop_
_entity_poly.entity_id
_entity_poly.type
_entity_poly.pdbx_seq_one_letter_code
_entity_poly.pdbx_strand_id
1 'polypeptide(L)'
;MLDKIIALDKRLLIFLNTLGSEKWDGLWLIITKQIYWLPFFIFLGYLLYKKTTKKNFYILVLFIATILLICNTSVEFFKVTFHRLRPCNDPSIKNLIRVVHQSDSFSFISGHATNSMATMTFLYFILKKHYNYAFLVFLYPLIFAYSRIY
;
A
#
# COMPACT_ATOMS: atom_id res chain seq x y z
N MET A 1 1.73 27.72 5.30
CA MET A 1 1.12 26.54 6.00
C MET A 1 1.52 25.24 5.29
N LEU A 2 1.39 25.18 3.96
CA LEU A 2 1.78 24.03 3.15
C LEU A 2 3.27 23.67 3.28
N ASP A 3 4.18 24.65 3.28
CA ASP A 3 5.62 24.38 3.41
C ASP A 3 5.99 23.70 4.73
N LYS A 4 5.26 24.00 5.82
CA LYS A 4 5.44 23.34 7.11
C LYS A 4 5.05 21.86 7.02
N ILE A 5 3.99 21.53 6.29
CA ILE A 5 3.55 20.15 6.06
C ILE A 5 4.58 19.41 5.21
N ILE A 6 5.09 20.03 4.14
CA ILE A 6 6.13 19.43 3.29
C ILE A 6 7.42 19.18 4.08
N ALA A 7 7.83 20.14 4.90
CA ALA A 7 9.00 19.99 5.75
C ALA A 7 8.81 18.87 6.79
N LEU A 8 7.62 18.76 7.39
CA LEU A 8 7.30 17.69 8.33
C LEU A 8 7.30 16.32 7.64
N ASP A 9 6.66 16.21 6.48
CA ASP A 9 6.62 14.98 5.67
C ASP A 9 8.04 14.49 5.31
N LYS A 10 8.91 15.40 4.86
CA LYS A 10 10.32 15.08 4.57
C LYS A 10 11.07 14.61 5.83
N ARG A 11 10.90 15.30 6.96
CA ARG A 11 11.55 14.92 8.23
C ARG A 11 11.08 13.55 8.73
N LEU A 12 9.78 13.29 8.68
CA LEU A 12 9.21 12.01 9.08
C LEU A 12 9.68 10.88 8.18
N LEU A 13 9.73 11.11 6.86
CA LEU A 13 10.26 10.14 5.91
C LEU A 13 11.73 9.81 6.21
N ILE A 14 12.58 10.83 6.35
CA ILE A 14 14.02 10.62 6.66
C ILE A 14 14.15 9.85 7.98
N PHE A 15 13.41 10.25 9.01
CA PHE A 15 13.42 9.55 10.29
C PHE A 15 13.05 8.07 10.15
N LEU A 16 11.92 7.75 9.52
CA LEU A 16 11.47 6.36 9.38
C LEU A 16 12.39 5.53 8.48
N ASN A 17 12.91 6.11 7.40
CA ASN A 17 13.80 5.45 6.46
C ASN A 17 15.17 5.12 7.12
N THR A 18 15.70 6.05 7.93
CA THR A 18 16.98 5.87 8.63
C THR A 18 16.94 4.88 9.79
N LEU A 19 15.75 4.46 10.24
CA LEU A 19 15.60 3.29 11.14
C LEU A 19 15.93 1.96 10.45
N GLY A 20 16.03 1.95 9.13
CA GLY A 20 16.38 0.77 8.35
C GLY A 20 17.87 0.42 8.38
N SER A 21 18.20 -0.79 7.92
CA SER A 21 19.59 -1.26 7.84
C SER A 21 19.78 -2.20 6.66
N GLU A 22 20.98 -2.23 6.06
CA GLU A 22 21.27 -3.05 4.86
C GLU A 22 20.93 -4.53 5.02
N LYS A 23 21.07 -5.05 6.24
CA LYS A 23 20.70 -6.43 6.60
C LYS A 23 19.25 -6.77 6.27
N TRP A 24 18.33 -5.81 6.36
CA TRP A 24 16.89 -6.02 6.18
C TRP A 24 16.39 -5.63 4.79
N ASP A 25 17.21 -5.05 3.91
CA ASP A 25 16.78 -4.55 2.61
C ASP A 25 16.17 -5.63 1.72
N GLY A 26 16.77 -6.82 1.71
CA GLY A 26 16.24 -7.97 0.98
C GLY A 26 14.82 -8.35 1.44
N LEU A 27 14.56 -8.30 2.75
CA LEU A 27 13.23 -8.56 3.31
C LEU A 27 12.23 -7.51 2.85
N TRP A 28 12.57 -6.23 2.88
CA TRP A 28 11.68 -5.16 2.45
C TRP A 28 11.42 -5.17 0.94
N LEU A 29 12.41 -5.57 0.12
CA LEU A 29 12.24 -5.81 -1.31
C LEU A 29 11.30 -6.98 -1.62
N ILE A 30 11.26 -8.00 -0.76
CA ILE A 30 10.26 -9.07 -0.85
C ILE A 30 8.89 -8.54 -0.43
N ILE A 31 8.79 -7.86 0.72
CA ILE A 31 7.53 -7.32 1.23
C ILE A 31 6.87 -6.37 0.23
N THR A 32 7.62 -5.48 -0.41
CA THR A 32 7.02 -4.50 -1.33
C THR A 32 6.52 -5.15 -2.64
N LYS A 33 6.95 -6.36 -2.99
CA LYS A 33 6.51 -7.05 -4.21
C LYS A 33 5.19 -7.75 -3.98
N GLN A 34 4.13 -7.25 -4.61
CA GLN A 34 2.76 -7.73 -4.42
C GLN A 34 2.57 -9.22 -4.69
N ILE A 35 3.33 -9.81 -5.62
CA ILE A 35 3.22 -11.25 -5.97
C ILE A 35 3.47 -12.17 -4.77
N TYR A 36 4.35 -11.79 -3.84
CA TYR A 36 4.64 -12.62 -2.65
C TYR A 36 3.51 -12.60 -1.62
N TRP A 37 2.54 -11.70 -1.75
CA TRP A 37 1.32 -11.67 -0.93
C TRP A 37 0.21 -12.55 -1.51
N LEU A 38 0.43 -13.21 -2.65
CA LEU A 38 -0.55 -14.11 -3.25
C LEU A 38 -1.09 -15.18 -2.28
N PRO A 39 -0.26 -15.87 -1.45
CA PRO A 39 -0.77 -16.83 -0.47
C PRO A 39 -1.75 -16.20 0.52
N PHE A 40 -1.48 -14.97 0.98
CA PHE A 40 -2.37 -14.23 1.88
C PHE A 40 -3.71 -13.91 1.19
N PHE A 41 -3.68 -13.47 -0.08
CA PHE A 41 -4.90 -13.19 -0.82
C PHE A 41 -5.71 -14.45 -1.15
N ILE A 42 -5.06 -15.57 -1.44
CA ILE A 42 -5.72 -16.87 -1.62
C ILE A 42 -6.43 -17.28 -0.32
N PHE A 43 -5.75 -17.12 0.83
CA PHE A 43 -6.35 -17.40 2.13
C PHE A 43 -7.58 -16.53 2.40
N LEU A 44 -7.51 -15.21 2.15
CA LEU A 44 -8.69 -14.34 2.29
C LEU A 44 -9.82 -14.74 1.33
N GLY A 45 -9.48 -15.08 0.09
CA GLY A 45 -10.44 -15.59 -0.89
C GLY A 45 -11.14 -16.86 -0.41
N TYR A 46 -10.40 -17.79 0.18
CA TYR A 46 -10.96 -19.00 0.79
C TYR A 46 -11.92 -18.68 1.95
N LEU A 47 -11.56 -17.76 2.85
CA LEU A 47 -12.42 -17.36 3.96
C LEU A 47 -13.73 -16.73 3.47
N LEU A 48 -13.68 -15.92 2.42
CA LEU A 48 -14.87 -15.33 1.79
C LEU A 48 -15.73 -16.39 1.13
N TYR A 49 -15.13 -17.30 0.36
CA TYR A 49 -15.83 -18.39 -0.31
C TYR A 49 -16.59 -19.27 0.70
N LYS A 50 -15.98 -19.56 1.87
CA LYS A 50 -16.64 -20.34 2.92
C LYS A 50 -17.83 -19.64 3.57
N LYS A 51 -17.86 -18.29 3.56
CA LYS A 51 -18.89 -17.48 4.25
C LYS A 51 -19.91 -16.86 3.31
N THR A 52 -19.78 -17.08 2.00
CA THR A 52 -20.67 -16.50 0.99
C THR A 52 -21.15 -17.57 0.02
N THR A 53 -22.27 -17.30 -0.66
CA THR A 53 -22.72 -18.16 -1.76
C THR A 53 -21.80 -17.97 -2.97
N LYS A 54 -21.72 -18.97 -3.87
CA LYS A 54 -20.92 -18.86 -5.11
C LYS A 54 -21.23 -17.58 -5.90
N LYS A 55 -22.52 -17.25 -6.05
CA LYS A 55 -22.98 -16.01 -6.71
C LYS A 55 -22.40 -14.77 -6.03
N ASN A 56 -22.54 -14.68 -4.70
CA ASN A 56 -22.06 -13.54 -3.94
C ASN A 56 -20.52 -13.45 -3.96
N PHE A 57 -19.82 -14.59 -3.94
CA PHE A 57 -18.36 -14.63 -4.06
C PHE A 57 -17.88 -13.99 -5.37
N TYR A 58 -18.48 -14.35 -6.51
CA TYR A 58 -18.12 -13.72 -7.79
C TYR A 58 -18.46 -12.22 -7.83
N ILE A 59 -19.59 -11.83 -7.23
CA ILE A 59 -19.93 -10.40 -7.08
C ILE A 59 -18.86 -9.68 -6.25
N LEU A 60 -18.40 -10.27 -5.15
CA LEU A 60 -17.33 -9.68 -4.32
C LEU A 60 -16.02 -9.53 -5.09
N VAL A 61 -15.63 -10.54 -5.88
CA VAL A 61 -14.45 -10.46 -6.75
C VAL A 61 -14.58 -9.31 -7.75
N LEU A 62 -15.77 -9.15 -8.36
CA LEU A 62 -16.04 -8.03 -9.26
C LEU A 62 -15.94 -6.67 -8.54
N PHE A 63 -16.49 -6.55 -7.32
CA PHE A 63 -16.36 -5.34 -6.53
C PHE A 63 -14.91 -5.00 -6.19
N ILE A 64 -14.09 -6.00 -5.84
CA ILE A 64 -12.65 -5.79 -5.59
C ILE A 64 -11.96 -5.30 -6.86
N ALA A 65 -12.26 -5.88 -8.03
CA ALA A 65 -11.72 -5.42 -9.30
C ALA A 65 -12.12 -3.96 -9.61
N THR A 66 -13.38 -3.60 -9.37
CA THR A 66 -13.87 -2.22 -9.53
C THR A 66 -13.19 -1.25 -8.56
N ILE A 67 -12.99 -1.63 -7.29
CA ILE A 67 -12.25 -0.82 -6.31
C ILE A 67 -10.83 -0.57 -6.82
N LEU A 68 -10.12 -1.62 -7.26
CA LEU A 68 -8.76 -1.50 -7.78
C LEU A 68 -8.70 -0.62 -9.03
N LEU A 69 -9.69 -0.73 -9.92
CA LEU A 69 -9.78 0.14 -11.10
C LEU A 69 -9.92 1.60 -10.69
N ILE A 70 -10.89 1.91 -9.82
CA ILE A 70 -11.13 3.28 -9.32
C ILE A 70 -9.89 3.83 -8.62
N CYS A 71 -9.25 3.02 -7.75
CA CYS A 71 -8.04 3.43 -7.04
C CYS A 71 -6.89 3.70 -8.01
N ASN A 72 -6.64 2.83 -9.00
CA ASN A 72 -5.57 3.04 -9.98
C ASN A 72 -5.82 4.28 -10.83
N THR A 73 -7.04 4.48 -11.33
CA THR A 73 -7.41 5.67 -12.10
C THR A 73 -7.24 6.94 -11.26
N SER A 74 -7.67 6.91 -9.99
CA SER A 74 -7.50 8.04 -9.07
C SER A 74 -6.03 8.34 -8.82
N VAL A 75 -5.24 7.31 -8.49
CA VAL A 75 -3.79 7.45 -8.24
C VAL A 75 -3.11 8.09 -9.45
N GLU A 76 -3.42 7.63 -10.66
CA GLU A 76 -2.82 8.20 -11.86
C GLU A 76 -3.26 9.65 -12.08
N PHE A 77 -4.54 9.95 -11.90
CA PHE A 77 -5.07 11.32 -11.95
C PHE A 77 -4.35 12.26 -10.97
N PHE A 78 -4.15 11.85 -9.72
CA PHE A 78 -3.39 12.64 -8.74
C PHE A 78 -1.93 12.80 -9.14
N LYS A 79 -1.28 11.74 -9.66
CA LYS A 79 0.13 11.80 -10.07
C LYS A 79 0.36 12.80 -11.19
N VAL A 80 -0.48 12.78 -12.23
CA VAL A 80 -0.40 13.71 -13.37
C VAL A 80 -0.94 15.11 -13.05
N THR A 81 -1.61 15.29 -11.92
CA THR A 81 -2.02 16.63 -11.46
C THR A 81 -0.89 17.28 -10.67
N PHE A 82 -0.36 16.58 -9.66
CA PHE A 82 0.56 17.18 -8.69
C PHE A 82 2.04 17.05 -9.07
N HIS A 83 2.42 16.12 -9.94
CA HIS A 83 3.80 15.93 -10.41
C HIS A 83 4.84 15.85 -9.28
N ARG A 84 4.45 15.34 -8.11
CA ARG A 84 5.31 15.31 -6.94
C ARG A 84 6.44 14.30 -7.16
N LEU A 85 7.69 14.76 -7.09
CA LEU A 85 8.86 13.87 -7.15
C LEU A 85 8.83 12.83 -6.04
N ARG A 86 9.40 11.66 -6.31
CA ARG A 86 9.69 10.67 -5.28
C ARG A 86 10.90 11.07 -4.47
N PRO A 87 10.99 10.62 -3.20
CA PRO A 87 12.17 10.85 -2.39
C PRO A 87 13.47 10.38 -3.04
N CYS A 88 13.44 9.24 -3.74
CA CYS A 88 14.59 8.71 -4.48
C CYS A 88 15.04 9.59 -5.67
N ASN A 89 14.19 10.53 -6.11
CA ASN A 89 14.44 11.42 -7.24
C ASN A 89 14.50 12.90 -6.81
N ASP A 90 14.22 13.23 -5.55
CA ASP A 90 14.25 14.60 -5.03
C ASP A 90 15.68 14.93 -4.56
N PRO A 91 16.41 15.83 -5.24
CA PRO A 91 17.79 16.16 -4.92
C PRO A 91 17.98 16.69 -3.50
N SER A 92 16.94 17.27 -2.90
CA SER A 92 17.01 17.84 -1.55
C SER A 92 17.08 16.78 -0.44
N ILE A 93 16.62 15.55 -0.69
CA ILE A 93 16.55 14.50 0.32
C ILE A 93 17.15 13.16 -0.11
N LYS A 94 17.41 12.94 -1.40
CA LYS A 94 17.94 11.67 -1.92
C LYS A 94 19.21 11.19 -1.21
N ASN A 95 20.09 12.13 -0.85
CA ASN A 95 21.37 11.83 -0.18
C ASN A 95 21.22 11.59 1.34
N LEU A 96 20.03 11.82 1.90
CA LEU A 96 19.72 11.67 3.32
C LEU A 96 18.93 10.39 3.61
N ILE A 97 18.56 9.64 2.58
CA ILE A 97 17.75 8.43 2.67
C ILE A 97 18.45 7.25 1.99
N ARG A 98 18.10 6.05 2.41
CA ARG A 98 18.54 4.79 1.84
C ARG A 98 17.62 4.47 0.65
N VAL A 99 18.15 4.52 -0.55
CA VAL A 99 17.39 4.22 -1.77
C VAL A 99 17.54 2.75 -2.12
N VAL A 100 16.62 1.92 -1.62
CA VAL A 100 16.61 0.46 -1.86
C VAL A 100 15.95 0.11 -3.22
N HIS A 101 15.01 0.93 -3.67
CA HIS A 101 14.33 0.78 -4.95
C HIS A 101 14.05 2.15 -5.60
N GLN A 102 14.40 2.31 -6.87
CA GLN A 102 14.18 3.53 -7.63
C GLN A 102 13.04 3.37 -8.66
N SER A 103 12.27 4.44 -8.88
CA SER A 103 11.27 4.49 -9.94
C SER A 103 10.99 5.92 -10.36
N ASP A 104 10.85 6.15 -11.66
CA ASP A 104 10.77 7.50 -12.25
C ASP A 104 9.37 8.12 -12.23
N SER A 105 8.32 7.37 -11.86
CA SER A 105 6.97 7.93 -11.75
C SER A 105 6.76 8.85 -10.54
N PHE A 106 5.67 9.61 -10.53
CA PHE A 106 5.34 10.52 -9.42
C PHE A 106 4.93 9.79 -8.14
N SER A 107 5.10 10.48 -7.01
CA SER A 107 4.95 9.92 -5.66
C SER A 107 3.54 10.02 -5.09
N PHE A 108 2.79 11.07 -5.45
CA PHE A 108 1.54 11.42 -4.80
C PHE A 108 0.31 11.06 -5.64
N ILE A 109 -0.64 10.26 -5.16
CA ILE A 109 -0.62 9.45 -3.92
C ILE A 109 0.03 8.07 -4.15
N SER A 110 0.36 7.36 -3.07
CA SER A 110 0.94 6.01 -3.17
C SER A 110 -0.11 5.01 -3.65
N GLY A 111 0.11 4.43 -4.84
CA GLY A 111 -0.76 3.39 -5.38
C GLY A 111 -0.79 2.12 -4.53
N HIS A 112 0.37 1.70 -4.00
CA HIS A 112 0.47 0.53 -3.11
C HIS A 112 -0.36 0.72 -1.84
N ALA A 113 -0.25 1.89 -1.20
CA ALA A 113 -1.03 2.20 0.00
C ALA A 113 -2.53 2.34 -0.30
N THR A 114 -2.88 3.00 -1.40
CA THR A 114 -4.29 3.21 -1.81
C THR A 114 -4.98 1.87 -2.08
N ASN A 115 -4.40 1.03 -2.93
CA ASN A 115 -4.99 -0.25 -3.33
C ASN A 115 -5.11 -1.21 -2.15
N SER A 116 -4.04 -1.37 -1.36
CA SER A 116 -4.03 -2.28 -0.21
C SER A 116 -5.00 -1.83 0.88
N MET A 117 -5.06 -0.54 1.22
CA MET A 117 -5.98 -0.03 2.23
C MET A 117 -7.44 -0.12 1.79
N ALA A 118 -7.77 0.28 0.55
CA ALA A 118 -9.13 0.24 0.05
C ALA A 118 -9.68 -1.21 0.00
N THR A 119 -8.88 -2.14 -0.52
CA THR A 119 -9.28 -3.56 -0.59
C THR A 119 -9.42 -4.19 0.79
N MET A 120 -8.46 -3.98 1.70
CA MET A 120 -8.58 -4.53 3.06
C MET A 120 -9.72 -3.91 3.86
N THR A 121 -10.01 -2.62 3.66
CA THR A 121 -11.19 -1.98 4.29
C THR A 121 -12.47 -2.65 3.83
N PHE A 122 -12.63 -2.85 2.51
CA PHE A 122 -13.79 -3.55 1.96
C PHE A 122 -13.93 -4.97 2.52
N LEU A 123 -12.83 -5.74 2.53
CA LEU A 123 -12.81 -7.09 3.07
C LEU A 123 -13.10 -7.13 4.57
N TYR A 124 -12.59 -6.17 5.34
CA TYR A 124 -12.86 -6.07 6.78
C TYR A 124 -14.35 -5.95 7.06
N PHE A 125 -15.09 -5.11 6.33
CA PHE A 125 -16.53 -4.95 6.54
C PHE A 125 -17.34 -6.22 6.26
N ILE A 126 -16.83 -7.11 5.41
CA ILE A 126 -17.43 -8.42 5.14
C ILE A 126 -17.04 -9.42 6.23
N LEU A 127 -15.73 -9.55 6.49
CA LEU A 127 -15.18 -10.57 7.39
C LEU A 127 -15.51 -10.31 8.86
N LYS A 128 -15.66 -9.05 9.29
CA LYS A 128 -15.97 -8.71 10.69
C LYS A 128 -17.29 -9.26 11.19
N LYS A 129 -18.21 -9.59 10.27
CA LYS A 129 -19.50 -10.24 10.60
C LYS A 129 -19.34 -11.71 10.98
N HIS A 130 -18.20 -12.32 10.63
CA HIS A 130 -17.97 -13.76 10.76
C HIS A 130 -16.74 -14.12 11.61
N TYR A 131 -15.80 -13.18 11.78
CA TYR A 131 -14.54 -13.41 12.47
C TYR A 131 -14.22 -12.23 13.40
N ASN A 132 -14.08 -12.50 14.71
CA ASN A 132 -13.81 -11.47 15.72
C ASN A 132 -12.48 -10.72 15.48
N TYR A 133 -11.50 -11.41 14.89
CA TYR A 133 -10.18 -10.86 14.60
C TYR A 133 -10.05 -10.36 13.14
N ALA A 134 -11.16 -10.06 12.46
CA ALA A 134 -11.12 -9.56 11.09
C ALA A 134 -10.29 -8.28 10.93
N PHE A 135 -10.10 -7.48 11.99
CA PHE A 135 -9.26 -6.29 11.95
C PHE A 135 -7.78 -6.59 11.62
N LEU A 136 -7.31 -7.83 11.82
CA LEU A 136 -5.94 -8.22 11.51
C LEU A 136 -5.60 -8.09 10.01
N VAL A 137 -6.60 -8.03 9.13
CA VAL A 137 -6.36 -7.77 7.69
C VAL A 137 -5.67 -6.44 7.45
N PHE A 138 -5.74 -5.49 8.38
CA PHE A 138 -5.04 -4.20 8.29
C PHE A 138 -3.54 -4.29 8.54
N LEU A 139 -3.02 -5.40 9.07
CA LEU A 139 -1.57 -5.61 9.16
C LEU A 139 -0.91 -5.58 7.78
N TYR A 140 -1.57 -6.17 6.77
CA TYR A 140 -1.06 -6.16 5.40
C TYR A 140 -0.83 -4.72 4.85
N PRO A 141 -1.83 -3.83 4.75
CA PRO A 141 -1.64 -2.50 4.18
C PRO A 141 -0.69 -1.64 5.01
N LEU A 142 -0.62 -1.83 6.34
CA LEU A 142 0.32 -1.09 7.19
C LEU A 142 1.77 -1.50 6.92
N ILE A 143 2.06 -2.81 6.91
CA ILE A 143 3.40 -3.33 6.59
C ILE A 143 3.78 -2.98 5.15
N PHE A 144 2.84 -3.14 4.22
CA PHE A 144 3.04 -2.88 2.80
C PHE A 144 3.27 -1.40 2.51
N ALA A 145 2.53 -0.49 3.16
CA ALA A 145 2.78 0.94 3.04
C ALA A 145 4.12 1.34 3.65
N TYR A 146 4.48 0.79 4.82
CA TYR A 146 5.77 1.06 5.44
C TYR A 146 6.94 0.62 4.55
N SER A 147 6.80 -0.49 3.82
CA SER A 147 7.82 -0.93 2.84
C SER A 147 8.08 0.05 1.69
N ARG A 148 7.24 1.10 1.53
CA ARG A 148 7.44 2.17 0.56
C ARG A 148 8.16 3.39 1.13
N ILE A 149 8.25 3.46 2.46
CA ILE A 149 8.95 4.51 3.24
C ILE A 149 10.36 4.02 3.56
N TYR A 150 10.50 2.73 3.87
CA TYR A 150 11.76 2.01 3.96
C TYR A 150 12.51 2.02 2.63
#